data_AF-A0A914TA68-F1
#
_entry.id   AF-A0A914TA68-F1
#
_cell.length_a   1.000
_cell.length_b   1.000
_cell.length_c   1.000
_cell.angle_alpha   90.00
_cell.angle_beta   90.00
_cell.angle_gamma   90.00
#
_symmetry.space_group_name_H-M   'P 1'
#
loop_
_entity.id
_entity.type
_entity.pdbx_description
1 polymer ?
#
loop_
_entity_poly.entity_id
_entity_poly.type
_entity_poly.pdbx_seq_one_letter_code
_entity_poly.pdbx_strand_id
1 'polypeptide(L)'
;MFSRQLLTICSVAIVATLIAASCVDRKDNLVDIGDETEGAYNAHFQNAVGATYDNTDTPSCYKSEPNLKLPGVLKLVSGSLTVKNAMNLVGNTFVLLTLTKDSFLIGKVCDHGKSKNPLIPDDDCKFAFCQNATNLCTALGTPGVHSLGEIEGDLGINGTIELPELSSAIKGILKGKWQAELDIQSSGNVVASIKIPTNEKWIDIDQ
;
A
#
# COMPACT_ATOMS: atom_id res chain seq x y z
N MET A 1 2.07 -30.23 70.63
CA MET A 1 0.62 -30.04 70.38
C MET A 1 0.50 -28.80 69.48
N PHE A 2 -0.07 -28.99 68.29
CA PHE A 2 -0.18 -28.04 67.18
C PHE A 2 -0.86 -26.71 67.54
N SER A 3 -0.49 -25.59 66.89
CA SER A 3 -1.42 -24.81 66.04
C SER A 3 -0.78 -23.55 65.40
N ARG A 4 -0.55 -23.64 64.08
CA ARG A 4 -0.84 -22.67 63.01
C ARG A 4 -0.46 -21.19 63.18
N GLN A 5 0.70 -20.82 62.63
CA GLN A 5 0.92 -19.46 62.10
C GLN A 5 0.30 -19.39 60.69
N LEU A 6 -0.69 -18.51 60.50
CA LEU A 6 -1.24 -18.18 59.19
C LEU A 6 -0.24 -17.27 58.44
N LEU A 7 0.43 -17.81 57.43
CA LEU A 7 1.17 -17.04 56.45
C LEU A 7 0.17 -16.52 55.41
N THR A 8 -0.26 -15.27 55.54
CA THR A 8 -1.13 -14.62 54.54
C THR A 8 -0.25 -14.15 53.39
N ILE A 9 -0.21 -14.91 52.30
CA ILE A 9 0.47 -14.54 51.06
C ILE A 9 -0.41 -13.49 50.36
N CYS A 10 0.01 -12.22 50.39
CA CYS A 10 -0.55 -11.18 49.53
C CYS A 10 -0.09 -11.42 48.10
N SER A 11 -0.93 -12.04 47.28
CA SER A 11 -0.73 -12.12 45.84
C SER A 11 -0.96 -10.74 45.20
N VAL A 12 0.11 -10.03 44.87
CA VAL A 12 0.04 -8.83 44.02
C VAL A 12 -0.22 -9.31 42.59
N ALA A 13 -1.47 -9.24 42.14
CA ALA A 13 -1.83 -9.44 40.75
C ALA A 13 -1.35 -8.23 39.94
N ILE A 14 -0.23 -8.37 39.24
CA ILE A 14 0.20 -7.40 38.23
C ILE A 14 -0.73 -7.57 37.02
N VAL A 15 -1.76 -6.74 36.95
CA VAL A 15 -2.59 -6.61 35.75
C VAL A 15 -1.76 -5.82 34.74
N ALA A 16 -1.04 -6.50 33.86
CA ALA A 16 -0.43 -5.89 32.70
C ALA A 16 -1.56 -5.48 31.74
N THR A 17 -1.99 -4.22 31.82
CA THR A 17 -2.83 -3.63 30.77
C THR A 17 -2.01 -3.57 29.49
N LEU A 18 -2.26 -4.52 28.58
CA LEU A 18 -1.85 -4.41 27.18
C LEU A 18 -2.51 -3.15 26.62
N ILE A 19 -1.80 -2.03 26.64
CA ILE A 19 -2.17 -0.87 25.85
C ILE A 19 -1.91 -1.31 24.41
N ALA A 20 -2.98 -1.70 23.71
CA ALA A 20 -2.91 -1.80 22.26
C ALA A 20 -2.48 -0.41 21.78
N ALA A 21 -1.29 -0.31 21.18
CA ALA A 21 -0.83 0.94 20.60
C ALA A 21 -1.89 1.41 19.61
N SER A 22 -2.54 2.54 19.91
CA SER A 22 -3.53 3.13 19.02
C SER A 22 -2.82 3.65 17.78
N CYS A 23 -3.28 3.25 16.59
CA CYS A 23 -2.79 3.76 15.32
C CYS A 23 -3.04 5.27 15.23
N VAL A 24 -1.99 6.08 15.29
CA VAL A 24 -2.08 7.54 15.16
C VAL A 24 -2.03 7.94 13.70
N ASP A 25 -3.06 8.66 13.25
CA ASP A 25 -3.16 9.14 11.87
C ASP A 25 -1.97 10.02 11.48
N ARG A 26 -1.49 9.82 10.24
CA ARG A 26 -0.35 10.50 9.63
C ARG A 26 0.94 10.40 10.44
N LYS A 27 1.06 9.35 11.25
CA LYS A 27 2.26 9.05 12.04
C LYS A 27 2.61 7.58 11.95
N ASP A 28 1.67 6.72 12.33
CA ASP A 28 1.91 5.27 12.41
C ASP A 28 1.44 4.55 11.14
N ASN A 29 0.53 5.16 10.38
CA ASN A 29 -0.03 4.63 9.12
C ASN A 29 0.65 5.19 7.87
N LEU A 30 1.90 5.66 7.97
CA LEU A 30 2.64 6.20 6.82
C LEU A 30 3.51 5.14 6.15
N VAL A 31 3.51 5.13 4.82
CA VAL A 31 4.31 4.23 3.98
C VAL A 31 5.04 5.02 2.90
N ASP A 32 6.34 4.72 2.69
CA ASP A 32 7.10 5.34 1.62
C ASP A 32 6.79 4.66 0.28
N ILE A 33 6.65 5.50 -0.74
CA ILE A 33 6.33 5.16 -2.11
C ILE A 33 7.45 5.72 -2.97
N GLY A 34 8.00 4.92 -3.89
CA GLY A 34 9.10 5.40 -4.71
C GLY A 34 9.27 4.67 -6.04
N ASP A 35 10.16 5.24 -6.84
CA ASP A 35 10.66 4.67 -8.09
C ASP A 35 12.10 4.16 -7.86
N GLU A 36 12.30 2.84 -7.95
CA GLU A 36 13.63 2.21 -7.86
C GLU A 36 14.31 2.02 -9.22
N THR A 37 13.71 2.53 -10.30
CA THR A 37 14.24 2.38 -11.67
C THR A 37 15.20 3.50 -12.08
N GLU A 38 15.62 4.33 -11.12
CA GLU A 38 16.51 5.47 -11.35
C GLU A 38 15.94 6.44 -12.40
N GLY A 39 14.60 6.57 -12.45
CA GLY A 39 13.91 7.42 -13.41
C GLY A 39 13.97 6.91 -14.85
N ALA A 40 14.04 5.59 -15.06
CA ALA A 40 14.04 4.98 -16.39
C ALA A 40 12.79 5.34 -17.21
N TYR A 41 11.65 5.53 -16.54
CA TYR A 41 10.36 5.78 -17.20
C TYR A 41 10.05 7.27 -17.36
N ASN A 42 8.88 7.58 -17.92
CA ASN A 42 8.47 8.96 -18.20
C ASN A 42 7.97 9.70 -16.96
N ALA A 43 7.39 8.97 -16.02
CA ALA A 43 6.90 9.49 -14.75
C ALA A 43 7.57 8.81 -13.56
N HIS A 44 7.90 9.59 -12.51
CA HIS A 44 8.66 9.14 -11.35
C HIS A 44 8.12 9.78 -10.08
N PHE A 45 7.93 8.96 -9.04
CA PHE A 45 7.61 9.42 -7.70
C PHE A 45 8.90 9.62 -6.91
N GLN A 46 9.02 10.79 -6.27
CA GLN A 46 10.19 11.14 -5.47
C GLN A 46 9.77 11.55 -4.07
N ASN A 47 10.39 10.93 -3.06
CA ASN A 47 10.10 11.15 -1.64
C ASN A 47 8.59 11.10 -1.34
N ALA A 48 7.87 10.20 -2.04
CA ALA A 48 6.43 10.12 -1.91
C ALA A 48 6.07 9.33 -0.66
N VAL A 49 5.10 9.85 0.10
CA VAL A 49 4.60 9.19 1.30
C VAL A 49 3.10 9.04 1.16
N GLY A 50 2.59 7.84 1.43
CA GLY A 50 1.18 7.55 1.52
C GLY A 50 0.74 7.29 2.96
N ALA A 51 -0.51 7.59 3.28
CA ALA A 51 -1.18 7.19 4.51
C ALA A 51 -2.20 6.09 4.22
N THR A 52 -2.19 5.01 5.00
CA THR A 52 -3.06 3.85 4.81
C THR A 52 -4.32 3.92 5.68
N TYR A 53 -5.47 3.63 5.08
CA TYR A 53 -6.78 3.63 5.72
C TYR A 53 -7.60 2.40 5.30
N ASP A 54 -8.58 2.05 6.13
CA ASP A 54 -9.61 1.07 5.76
C ASP A 54 -10.70 1.68 4.86
N ASN A 55 -11.71 0.87 4.51
CA ASN A 55 -12.83 1.29 3.66
C ASN A 55 -13.81 2.27 4.33
N THR A 56 -13.61 2.61 5.61
CA THR A 56 -14.37 3.62 6.36
C THR A 56 -13.57 4.90 6.61
N ASP A 57 -12.40 5.03 5.97
CA ASP A 57 -11.46 6.14 6.15
C ASP A 57 -10.81 6.20 7.54
N THR A 58 -10.74 5.05 8.24
CA THR A 58 -10.06 4.94 9.53
C THR A 58 -8.58 4.59 9.32
N PRO A 59 -7.62 5.25 10.01
CA PRO A 59 -6.19 4.94 9.91
C PRO A 59 -5.92 3.45 10.18
N SER A 60 -5.18 2.82 9.27
CA SER A 60 -4.92 1.39 9.32
C SER A 60 -3.46 1.11 9.68
N CYS A 61 -3.26 0.44 10.81
CA CYS A 61 -1.95 -0.04 11.26
C CYS A 61 -2.03 -1.49 11.74
N TYR A 62 -0.92 -2.21 11.64
CA TYR A 62 -0.69 -3.47 12.34
C TYR A 62 0.55 -3.32 13.22
N LYS A 63 0.38 -3.48 14.55
CA LYS A 63 1.46 -3.29 15.53
C LYS A 63 2.18 -1.93 15.46
N SER A 64 1.45 -0.87 15.11
CA SER A 64 1.97 0.51 14.91
C SER A 64 2.83 0.70 13.66
N GLU A 65 2.81 -0.26 12.72
CA GLU A 65 3.33 -0.13 11.37
C GLU A 65 2.16 0.06 10.39
N PRO A 66 2.34 0.73 9.23
CA PRO A 66 1.30 0.89 8.22
C PRO A 66 0.77 -0.47 7.76
N ASN A 67 -0.55 -0.55 7.56
CA ASN A 67 -1.21 -1.75 7.09
C ASN A 67 -2.16 -1.41 5.93
N LEU A 68 -1.97 -2.04 4.77
CA LEU A 68 -2.87 -1.88 3.64
C LEU A 68 -4.10 -2.76 3.82
N LYS A 69 -5.29 -2.14 3.83
CA LYS A 69 -6.57 -2.85 3.84
C LYS A 69 -7.09 -3.03 2.43
N LEU A 70 -7.61 -4.22 2.12
CA LEU A 70 -8.20 -4.56 0.83
C LEU A 70 -9.62 -5.11 1.04
N PRO A 71 -10.69 -4.35 0.69
CA PRO A 71 -10.66 -2.99 0.16
C PRO A 71 -10.21 -1.96 1.21
N GLY A 72 -9.69 -0.83 0.75
CA GLY A 72 -9.21 0.24 1.62
C GLY A 72 -8.76 1.45 0.83
N VAL A 73 -8.05 2.37 1.48
CA VAL A 73 -7.67 3.65 0.87
C VAL A 73 -6.21 3.97 1.16
N LEU A 74 -5.49 4.42 0.12
CA LEU A 74 -4.15 4.99 0.23
C LEU A 74 -4.21 6.46 -0.16
N LYS A 75 -3.87 7.38 0.77
CA LYS A 75 -3.85 8.82 0.50
C LYS A 75 -2.41 9.31 0.39
N LEU A 76 -2.03 9.92 -0.72
CA LEU A 76 -0.73 10.58 -0.87
C LEU A 76 -0.67 11.82 0.04
N VAL A 77 0.39 11.90 0.85
CA VAL A 77 0.57 12.94 1.88
C VAL A 77 1.62 13.96 1.47
N SER A 78 2.72 13.50 0.86
CA SER A 78 3.86 14.34 0.49
C SER A 78 4.67 13.72 -0.65
N GLY A 79 5.65 14.46 -1.13
CA GLY A 79 6.54 14.08 -2.22
C GLY A 79 6.19 14.77 -3.53
N SER A 80 6.79 14.31 -4.61
CA SER A 80 6.55 14.88 -5.94
C SER A 80 6.43 13.80 -7.01
N LEU A 81 5.52 14.02 -7.95
CA LEU A 81 5.44 13.30 -9.21
C LEU A 81 6.08 14.15 -10.30
N THR A 82 7.19 13.67 -10.86
CA THR A 82 7.81 14.30 -12.03
C THR A 82 7.36 13.57 -13.29
N VAL A 83 6.92 14.31 -14.30
CA VAL A 83 6.51 13.79 -15.61
C VAL A 83 7.32 14.49 -16.69
N LYS A 84 8.14 13.74 -17.43
CA LYS A 84 9.06 14.29 -18.44
C LYS A 84 8.33 14.78 -19.70
N ASN A 85 7.43 13.97 -20.24
CA ASN A 85 6.70 14.25 -21.49
C ASN A 85 5.20 14.04 -21.32
N ALA A 86 4.40 14.70 -22.16
CA ALA A 86 2.96 14.57 -22.11
C ALA A 86 2.55 13.17 -22.56
N MET A 87 1.55 12.58 -21.90
CA MET A 87 1.07 11.24 -22.22
C MET A 87 -0.45 11.23 -22.29
N ASN A 88 -0.98 10.53 -23.29
CA ASN A 88 -2.40 10.20 -23.32
C ASN A 88 -2.60 8.87 -22.58
N LEU A 89 -3.23 8.94 -21.41
CA LEU A 89 -3.54 7.78 -20.57
C LEU A 89 -5.00 7.31 -20.75
N VAL A 90 -5.72 7.82 -21.75
CA VAL A 90 -7.13 7.46 -21.97
C VAL A 90 -7.25 6.08 -22.60
N GLY A 91 -8.01 5.21 -21.92
CA GLY A 91 -8.62 4.01 -22.49
C GLY A 91 -7.81 2.72 -22.48
N ASN A 92 -6.52 2.72 -22.10
CA ASN A 92 -5.68 1.51 -22.06
C ASN A 92 -4.52 1.64 -21.05
N THR A 93 -4.81 2.15 -19.85
CA THR A 93 -3.81 2.25 -18.78
C THR A 93 -4.07 1.20 -17.71
N PHE A 94 -3.14 0.27 -17.59
CA PHE A 94 -3.20 -0.86 -16.66
C PHE A 94 -2.07 -0.74 -15.65
N VAL A 95 -2.35 -1.11 -14.42
CA VAL A 95 -1.30 -1.50 -13.48
C VAL A 95 -1.00 -2.98 -13.69
N LEU A 96 0.29 -3.30 -13.83
CA LEU A 96 0.81 -4.65 -13.82
C LEU A 96 1.45 -4.88 -12.46
N LEU A 97 0.90 -5.80 -11.67
CA LEU A 97 1.37 -6.07 -10.32
C LEU A 97 2.54 -7.05 -10.33
N THR A 98 3.53 -6.76 -9.49
CA THR A 98 4.49 -7.73 -8.96
C THR A 98 4.27 -7.80 -7.44
N LEU A 99 3.82 -8.95 -6.96
CA LEU A 99 3.49 -9.16 -5.54
C LEU A 99 4.31 -10.33 -5.00
N THR A 100 5.06 -10.09 -3.92
CA THR A 100 5.86 -11.12 -3.26
C THR A 100 5.52 -11.19 -1.78
N LYS A 101 5.07 -12.37 -1.33
CA LYS A 101 4.80 -12.61 0.08
C LYS A 101 6.09 -12.93 0.82
N ASP A 102 6.22 -12.46 2.05
CA ASP A 102 7.26 -12.92 2.99
C ASP A 102 6.92 -14.34 3.48
N SER A 103 7.08 -15.32 2.60
CA SER A 103 6.81 -16.73 2.87
C SER A 103 7.58 -17.59 1.88
N PHE A 104 8.40 -18.51 2.40
CA PHE A 104 9.14 -19.45 1.56
C PHE A 104 8.22 -20.35 0.71
N LEU A 105 7.02 -20.67 1.20
CA LEU A 105 6.08 -21.55 0.51
C LEU A 105 5.28 -20.83 -0.58
N ILE A 106 4.90 -19.57 -0.35
CA ILE A 106 4.04 -18.79 -1.27
C ILE A 106 4.88 -17.94 -2.22
N GLY A 107 5.87 -17.21 -1.71
CA GLY A 107 6.79 -16.39 -2.48
C GLY A 107 6.10 -15.37 -3.41
N LYS A 108 6.63 -15.24 -4.63
CA LYS A 108 6.11 -14.34 -5.66
C LYS A 108 4.82 -14.92 -6.25
N VAL A 109 3.74 -14.15 -6.19
CA VAL A 109 2.41 -14.59 -6.66
C VAL A 109 1.94 -13.85 -7.91
N CYS A 110 2.42 -12.62 -8.11
CA CYS A 110 2.28 -11.87 -9.37
C CYS A 110 3.66 -11.40 -9.81
N ASP A 111 3.90 -11.40 -11.12
CA ASP A 111 5.14 -10.96 -11.76
C ASP A 111 4.80 -10.20 -13.04
N HIS A 112 4.96 -8.88 -13.02
CA HIS A 112 4.65 -8.00 -14.15
C HIS A 112 3.25 -8.24 -14.73
N GLY A 113 2.28 -8.37 -13.83
CA GLY A 113 0.88 -8.62 -14.15
C GLY A 113 0.57 -10.05 -14.59
N LYS A 114 1.49 -11.00 -14.42
CA LYS A 114 1.23 -12.42 -14.66
C LYS A 114 1.19 -13.19 -13.35
N SER A 115 0.20 -14.07 -13.21
CA SER A 115 0.14 -14.94 -12.05
C SER A 115 1.27 -15.96 -12.07
N LYS A 116 1.86 -16.17 -10.91
CA LYS A 116 2.82 -17.24 -10.61
C LYS A 116 2.25 -18.28 -9.67
N ASN A 117 1.00 -18.08 -9.22
CA ASN A 117 0.32 -18.98 -8.31
C ASN A 117 -0.94 -19.54 -8.98
N PRO A 118 -1.10 -20.87 -9.12
CA PRO A 118 -2.27 -21.48 -9.75
C PRO A 118 -3.63 -21.11 -9.13
N LEU A 119 -3.64 -20.60 -7.90
CA LEU A 119 -4.84 -20.17 -7.19
C LEU A 119 -5.22 -18.71 -7.50
N ILE A 120 -4.38 -17.98 -8.20
CA ILE A 120 -4.57 -16.56 -8.56
C ILE A 120 -4.75 -16.46 -10.08
N PRO A 121 -5.90 -16.00 -10.58
CA PRO A 121 -6.08 -15.68 -11.99
C PRO A 121 -5.14 -14.57 -12.46
N ASP A 122 -4.72 -14.62 -13.72
CA ASP A 122 -3.90 -13.54 -14.34
C ASP A 122 -4.58 -12.17 -14.23
N ASP A 123 -5.91 -12.13 -14.31
CA ASP A 123 -6.70 -10.90 -14.22
C ASP A 123 -6.62 -10.25 -12.84
N ASP A 124 -6.34 -11.00 -11.78
CA ASP A 124 -6.15 -10.43 -10.44
C ASP A 124 -4.75 -9.81 -10.26
N CYS A 125 -3.81 -10.05 -11.18
CA CYS A 125 -2.51 -9.39 -11.23
C CYS A 125 -2.52 -8.12 -12.10
N LYS A 126 -3.65 -7.75 -12.71
CA LYS A 126 -3.76 -6.57 -13.59
C LYS A 126 -5.07 -5.82 -13.35
N PHE A 127 -5.02 -4.50 -13.22
CA PHE A 127 -6.24 -3.71 -13.08
C PHE A 127 -6.19 -2.40 -13.85
N ALA A 128 -7.36 -1.89 -14.22
CA ALA A 128 -7.49 -0.61 -14.90
C ALA A 128 -7.16 0.53 -13.92
N PHE A 129 -6.09 1.27 -14.21
CA PHE A 129 -5.57 2.25 -13.26
C PHE A 129 -6.38 3.54 -13.27
N CYS A 130 -6.57 4.16 -14.43
CA CYS A 130 -7.26 5.46 -14.53
C CYS A 130 -8.76 5.42 -14.18
N GLN A 131 -9.36 4.23 -14.09
CA GLN A 131 -10.74 4.07 -13.61
C GLN A 131 -10.84 4.30 -12.10
N ASN A 132 -9.80 3.92 -11.34
CA ASN A 132 -9.78 4.00 -9.88
C ASN A 132 -8.92 5.17 -9.35
N ALA A 133 -8.14 5.81 -10.22
CA ALA A 133 -7.21 6.89 -9.87
C ALA A 133 -7.25 8.02 -10.92
N THR A 134 -8.44 8.46 -11.33
CA THR A 134 -8.64 9.44 -12.43
C THR A 134 -7.81 10.71 -12.28
N ASN A 135 -7.78 11.24 -11.06
CA ASN A 135 -7.01 12.43 -10.70
C ASN A 135 -5.51 12.18 -10.88
N LEU A 136 -4.99 11.10 -10.33
CA LEU A 136 -3.57 10.74 -10.45
C LEU A 136 -3.18 10.47 -11.92
N CYS A 137 -4.07 9.88 -12.72
CA CYS A 137 -3.87 9.77 -14.16
C CYS A 137 -3.77 11.12 -14.87
N THR A 138 -4.55 12.11 -14.45
CA THR A 138 -4.44 13.47 -15.02
C THR A 138 -3.06 14.08 -14.74
N ALA A 139 -2.56 13.92 -13.51
CA ALA A 139 -1.19 14.34 -13.16
C ALA A 139 -0.14 13.59 -14.00
N LEU A 140 -0.25 12.26 -14.10
CA LEU A 140 0.67 11.42 -14.86
C LEU A 140 0.70 11.75 -16.37
N GLY A 141 -0.40 12.26 -16.93
CA GLY A 141 -0.46 12.70 -18.32
C GLY A 141 0.14 14.09 -18.58
N THR A 142 0.37 14.88 -17.53
CA THR A 142 0.72 16.30 -17.62
C THR A 142 2.20 16.51 -17.30
N PRO A 143 3.02 17.07 -18.22
CA PRO A 143 4.42 17.36 -17.95
C PRO A 143 4.62 18.32 -16.78
N GLY A 144 5.71 18.14 -16.05
CA GLY A 144 6.10 19.02 -14.95
C GLY A 144 6.38 18.26 -13.66
N VAL A 145 6.58 19.03 -12.59
CA VAL A 145 6.74 18.52 -11.23
C VAL A 145 5.47 18.86 -10.46
N HIS A 146 4.77 17.84 -10.00
CA HIS A 146 3.51 17.96 -9.25
C HIS A 146 3.75 17.59 -7.80
N SER A 147 3.48 18.52 -6.88
CA SER A 147 3.58 18.30 -5.44
C SER A 147 2.43 17.42 -4.96
N LEU A 148 2.72 16.26 -4.37
CA LEU A 148 1.70 15.27 -3.99
C LEU A 148 0.85 15.71 -2.79
N GLY A 149 1.39 16.57 -1.91
CA GLY A 149 0.65 17.13 -0.78
C GLY A 149 -0.24 18.33 -1.14
N GLU A 150 0.05 19.01 -2.25
CA GLU A 150 -0.69 20.18 -2.74
C GLU A 150 -1.62 19.84 -3.90
N ILE A 151 -1.52 18.59 -4.39
CA ILE A 151 -2.27 18.05 -5.51
C ILE A 151 -3.80 18.19 -5.28
N GLU A 152 -4.25 18.15 -4.02
CA GLU A 152 -5.64 18.42 -3.63
C GLU A 152 -6.09 19.88 -3.88
N GLY A 153 -5.17 20.85 -3.77
CA GLY A 153 -5.47 22.28 -3.87
C GLY A 153 -5.32 22.87 -5.27
N ASP A 154 -4.21 22.60 -5.95
CA ASP A 154 -3.85 23.29 -7.20
C ASP A 154 -4.44 22.65 -8.46
N LEU A 155 -4.71 21.35 -8.42
CA LEU A 155 -5.25 20.59 -9.56
C LEU A 155 -6.61 19.95 -9.25
N GLY A 156 -7.12 20.09 -8.02
CA GLY A 156 -8.31 19.35 -7.55
C GLY A 156 -8.10 17.83 -7.55
N ILE A 157 -6.84 17.39 -7.60
CA ILE A 157 -6.46 16.00 -7.69
C ILE A 157 -6.47 15.48 -6.25
N ASN A 158 -7.51 14.75 -5.87
CA ASN A 158 -7.45 14.01 -4.61
C ASN A 158 -6.37 12.92 -4.76
N GLY A 159 -5.29 12.98 -3.98
CA GLY A 159 -4.20 11.99 -3.95
C GLY A 159 -4.63 10.63 -3.39
N THR A 160 -5.92 10.36 -3.41
CA THR A 160 -6.57 9.17 -2.89
C THR A 160 -6.60 8.10 -3.98
N ILE A 161 -6.10 6.92 -3.61
CA ILE A 161 -6.15 5.71 -4.41
C ILE A 161 -7.03 4.73 -3.66
N GLU A 162 -8.16 4.38 -4.27
CA GLU A 162 -9.04 3.34 -3.76
C GLU A 162 -8.42 1.97 -4.08
N LEU A 163 -8.20 1.19 -3.03
CA LEU A 163 -7.66 -0.16 -3.17
C LEU A 163 -8.83 -1.13 -3.39
N PRO A 164 -8.79 -1.94 -4.46
CA PRO A 164 -9.93 -2.75 -4.85
C PRO A 164 -10.23 -3.84 -3.81
N GLU A 165 -11.49 -4.28 -3.78
CA GLU A 165 -11.81 -5.56 -3.17
C GLU A 165 -11.23 -6.68 -4.04
N LEU A 166 -10.52 -7.62 -3.40
CA LEU A 166 -9.96 -8.78 -4.10
C LEU A 166 -10.90 -9.98 -4.08
N SER A 167 -10.78 -10.81 -5.11
CA SER A 167 -11.58 -12.02 -5.27
C SER A 167 -11.43 -12.96 -4.06
N SER A 168 -12.49 -13.68 -3.73
CA SER A 168 -12.51 -14.60 -2.58
C SER A 168 -11.43 -15.69 -2.64
N ALA A 169 -10.96 -16.02 -3.84
CA ALA A 169 -9.89 -17.00 -4.07
C ALA A 169 -8.55 -16.58 -3.44
N ILE A 170 -8.25 -15.28 -3.39
CA ILE A 170 -6.96 -14.77 -2.91
C ILE A 170 -7.01 -14.37 -1.43
N LYS A 171 -8.22 -14.21 -0.87
CA LYS A 171 -8.45 -13.76 0.53
C LYS A 171 -7.63 -14.53 1.56
N GLY A 172 -7.53 -15.86 1.44
CA GLY A 172 -6.74 -16.69 2.36
C GLY A 172 -5.22 -16.55 2.22
N ILE A 173 -4.74 -16.09 1.07
CA ILE A 173 -3.32 -15.95 0.76
C ILE A 173 -2.84 -14.55 1.14
N LEU A 174 -3.68 -13.52 1.05
CA LEU A 174 -3.30 -12.11 1.18
C LEU A 174 -2.88 -11.67 2.58
N LYS A 175 -3.37 -12.30 3.64
CA LYS A 175 -3.01 -11.84 4.99
C LYS A 175 -1.51 -12.03 5.27
N GLY A 176 -0.83 -10.97 5.71
CA GLY A 176 0.56 -10.99 6.17
C GLY A 176 1.45 -9.95 5.48
N LYS A 177 2.76 -10.17 5.52
CA LYS A 177 3.78 -9.26 5.00
C LYS A 177 4.05 -9.45 3.49
N TRP A 178 4.08 -8.34 2.74
CA TRP A 178 4.23 -8.31 1.29
C TRP A 178 5.16 -7.22 0.81
N GLN A 179 5.77 -7.45 -0.35
CA GLN A 179 6.38 -6.44 -1.20
C GLN A 179 5.48 -6.25 -2.42
N ALA A 180 5.15 -5.01 -2.74
CA ALA A 180 4.33 -4.65 -3.89
C ALA A 180 5.10 -3.72 -4.83
N GLU A 181 5.06 -4.07 -6.11
CA GLU A 181 5.56 -3.27 -7.22
C GLU A 181 4.43 -3.13 -8.25
N LEU A 182 4.27 -1.93 -8.77
CA LEU A 182 3.19 -1.54 -9.66
C LEU A 182 3.80 -0.86 -10.89
N ASP A 183 3.76 -1.55 -12.03
CA ASP A 183 4.13 -0.93 -13.30
C ASP A 183 2.88 -0.37 -13.97
N ILE A 184 2.85 0.95 -14.15
CA ILE A 184 1.78 1.61 -14.90
C ILE A 184 2.14 1.50 -16.37
N GLN A 185 1.33 0.76 -17.12
CA GLN A 185 1.49 0.55 -18.55
C GLN A 185 0.42 1.35 -19.31
N SER A 186 0.83 2.13 -20.31
CA SER A 186 -0.08 2.77 -21.28
C SER A 186 0.29 2.36 -22.69
N SER A 187 -0.68 1.89 -23.48
CA SER A 187 -0.48 1.44 -24.87
C SER A 187 0.68 0.44 -25.02
N GLY A 188 0.84 -0.46 -24.06
CA GLY A 188 1.89 -1.48 -24.06
C GLY A 188 3.26 -1.05 -23.51
N ASN A 189 3.47 0.25 -23.23
CA ASN A 189 4.73 0.77 -22.69
C ASN A 189 4.59 1.08 -21.20
N VAL A 190 5.59 0.70 -20.40
CA VAL A 190 5.65 1.10 -18.99
C VAL A 190 6.00 2.58 -18.93
N VAL A 191 5.16 3.36 -18.26
CA VAL A 191 5.28 4.82 -18.15
C VAL A 191 5.68 5.28 -16.77
N ALA A 192 5.47 4.45 -15.75
CA ALA A 192 5.95 4.62 -14.38
C ALA A 192 6.09 3.24 -13.73
N SER A 193 7.01 3.13 -12.78
CA SER A 193 7.12 1.97 -11.88
C SER A 193 7.14 2.48 -10.45
N ILE A 194 6.36 1.84 -9.60
CA ILE A 194 6.14 2.25 -8.22
C ILE A 194 6.39 1.05 -7.32
N LYS A 195 7.16 1.24 -6.25
CA LYS A 195 7.37 0.25 -5.20
C LYS A 195 6.79 0.74 -3.88
N ILE A 196 6.19 -0.18 -3.14
CA ILE A 196 5.59 0.05 -1.82
C ILE A 196 5.82 -1.19 -0.94
N PRO A 197 6.44 -1.07 0.25
CA PRO A 197 7.16 0.09 0.77
C PRO A 197 8.55 0.25 0.13
N THR A 198 9.12 1.46 0.16
CA THR A 198 10.55 1.70 -0.17
C THR A 198 11.43 1.93 1.07
N ASN A 199 10.86 2.37 2.19
CA ASN A 199 11.57 2.53 3.47
C ASN A 199 11.80 1.21 4.20
N GLU A 200 10.95 0.23 3.92
CA GLU A 200 10.99 -1.09 4.53
C GLU A 200 10.96 -2.17 3.45
N LYS A 201 11.25 -3.41 3.85
CA LYS A 201 11.19 -4.54 2.91
C LYS A 201 9.76 -5.01 2.68
N TRP A 202 8.89 -4.86 3.69
CA TRP A 202 7.58 -5.48 3.69
C TRP A 202 6.53 -4.56 4.30
N ILE A 203 5.32 -4.58 3.76
CA ILE A 203 4.13 -3.98 4.36
C ILE A 203 3.14 -5.08 4.74
N ASP A 204 2.48 -4.92 5.88
CA ASP A 204 1.38 -5.81 6.25
C ASP A 204 0.14 -5.49 5.40
N ILE A 205 -0.49 -6.54 4.89
CA ILE A 205 -1.76 -6.49 4.15
C ILE A 205 -2.77 -7.31 4.93
N ASP A 206 -3.97 -6.74 5.14
CA ASP A 206 -5.10 -7.40 5.76
C ASP A 206 -6.42 -7.03 5.06
N GLN A 207 -7.50 -7.70 5.45
CA GLN A 207 -8.88 -7.36 5.06
C GLN A 207 -9.55 -6.48 6.11
#